data_AF-A0A964UZQ0-F1
#
_entry.id   AF-A0A964UZQ0-F1
#
_cell.length_a   1.000
_cell.length_b   1.000
_cell.length_c   1.000
_cell.angle_alpha   90.00
_cell.angle_beta   90.00
_cell.angle_gamma   90.00
#
_symmetry.space_group_name_H-M   'P 1'
#
loop_
_entity.id
_entity.type
_entity.pdbx_description
1 polymer ?
#
loop_
_entity_poly.entity_id
_entity_poly.type
_entity_poly.pdbx_seq_one_letter_code
_entity_poly.pdbx_strand_id
1 'polypeptide(L)'
;MTTCIFTTDSSVQHDTGPGHPECPERIPSIINGLKKIQSQKLIWEKVKYFDDKYIKLTHSEKYFKKINQSFPNEGLAFLDGDTIVSK
;
A
#
# COMPACT_ATOMS: atom_id res chain seq x y z
N MET A 1 -15.97 20.89 -8.03
CA MET A 1 -15.17 20.42 -6.90
C MET A 1 -13.77 20.10 -7.40
N THR A 2 -12.74 20.50 -6.66
CA THR A 2 -11.36 20.09 -6.90
C THR A 2 -11.14 18.78 -6.15
N THR A 3 -10.49 17.81 -6.78
CA THR A 3 -10.26 16.48 -6.22
C THR A 3 -8.78 16.16 -6.27
N CYS A 4 -8.21 15.73 -5.15
CA CYS A 4 -6.82 15.29 -5.08
C CYS A 4 -6.75 13.76 -5.07
N ILE A 5 -5.85 13.19 -5.86
CA ILE A 5 -5.49 11.77 -5.85
C ILE A 5 -4.10 11.66 -5.24
N PHE A 6 -4.00 10.97 -4.11
CA PHE A 6 -2.73 10.62 -3.51
C PHE A 6 -2.26 9.26 -4.01
N THR A 7 -1.02 9.18 -4.48
CA THR A 7 -0.37 7.93 -4.88
C THR A 7 1.02 7.83 -4.28
N THR A 8 1.61 6.64 -4.33
CA THR A 8 3.01 6.44 -3.97
C THR A 8 3.63 5.40 -4.89
N ASP A 9 4.95 5.49 -5.07
CA ASP A 9 5.67 4.54 -5.94
C ASP A 9 5.87 3.18 -5.24
N SER A 10 5.77 3.12 -3.91
CA SER A 10 5.93 1.88 -3.13
C SER A 10 4.70 0.97 -3.14
N SER A 11 3.51 1.48 -3.50
CA SER A 11 2.27 0.69 -3.45
C SER A 11 2.22 -0.44 -4.48
N VAL A 12 3.11 -0.41 -5.48
CA VAL A 12 3.25 -1.49 -6.48
C VAL A 12 4.37 -2.48 -6.13
N GLN A 13 5.07 -2.26 -5.01
CA GLN A 13 6.21 -3.09 -4.60
C GLN A 13 5.79 -4.24 -3.67
N HIS A 14 4.56 -4.21 -3.14
CA HIS A 14 4.06 -5.25 -2.26
C HIS A 14 3.72 -6.53 -3.03
N ASP A 15 4.65 -7.47 -3.07
CA ASP A 15 4.42 -8.80 -3.64
C ASP A 15 3.56 -9.64 -2.67
N THR A 16 2.40 -10.07 -3.14
CA THR A 16 1.47 -10.96 -2.43
C THR A 16 1.49 -12.39 -2.96
N GLY A 17 2.41 -12.70 -3.88
CA GLY A 17 2.53 -14.01 -4.51
C GLY A 17 1.54 -14.27 -5.66
N PRO A 18 1.81 -15.31 -6.46
CA PRO A 18 1.08 -15.60 -7.68
C PRO A 18 -0.38 -16.01 -7.39
N GLY A 19 -1.31 -15.41 -8.13
CA GLY A 19 -2.74 -15.74 -8.04
C GLY A 19 -3.47 -15.12 -6.85
N HIS A 20 -2.79 -14.36 -5.99
CA HIS A 20 -3.44 -13.62 -4.93
C HIS A 20 -4.33 -12.51 -5.52
N PRO A 21 -5.60 -12.36 -5.08
CA PRO A 21 -6.51 -11.39 -5.69
C PRO A 21 -6.16 -9.93 -5.35
N GLU A 22 -5.51 -9.68 -4.20
CA GLU A 22 -4.90 -8.40 -3.87
C GLU A 22 -3.50 -8.38 -4.52
N CYS A 23 -3.41 -8.08 -5.82
CA CYS A 23 -2.14 -8.11 -6.55
C CYS A 23 -1.64 -6.70 -6.95
N PRO A 24 -0.31 -6.51 -7.13
CA PRO A 24 0.28 -5.22 -7.51
C PRO A 24 -0.33 -4.58 -8.76
N GLU A 25 -0.78 -5.38 -9.72
CA GLU A 25 -1.32 -4.93 -11.01
C GLU A 25 -2.63 -4.14 -10.87
N ARG A 26 -3.33 -4.27 -9.73
CA ARG A 26 -4.55 -3.49 -9.44
C ARG A 26 -4.27 -1.99 -9.44
N ILE A 27 -3.14 -1.57 -8.86
CA ILE A 27 -2.77 -0.17 -8.73
C ILE A 27 -2.54 0.52 -10.09
N PRO A 28 -1.65 0.04 -10.99
CA PRO A 28 -1.48 0.65 -12.30
C PRO A 28 -2.76 0.58 -13.15
N SER A 29 -3.58 -0.47 -13.01
CA SER A 29 -4.89 -0.55 -13.69
C SER A 29 -5.81 0.62 -13.29
N ILE A 30 -5.95 0.88 -11.98
CA ILE A 30 -6.72 2.01 -11.44
C ILE A 30 -6.13 3.34 -11.90
N ILE A 31 -4.81 3.54 -11.75
CA ILE A 31 -4.14 4.78 -12.14
C ILE A 31 -4.32 5.06 -13.64
N ASN A 32 -4.16 4.05 -14.48
CA ASN A 32 -4.35 4.19 -15.94
C ASN A 32 -5.80 4.51 -16.29
N GLY A 33 -6.77 3.95 -15.57
CA GLY A 33 -8.18 4.31 -15.69
C GLY A 33 -8.43 5.78 -15.33
N LEU A 34 -7.93 6.22 -14.17
CA LEU A 34 -8.10 7.60 -13.68
C LEU A 34 -7.40 8.63 -14.57
N LYS A 35 -6.23 8.31 -15.13
CA LYS A 35 -5.49 9.20 -16.05
C LYS A 35 -6.22 9.48 -17.36
N LYS A 36 -7.24 8.69 -17.73
CA LYS A 36 -8.11 8.98 -18.89
C LYS A 36 -9.01 10.18 -18.64
N ILE A 37 -9.24 10.54 -17.38
CA ILE A 37 -10.03 11.71 -16.99
C ILE A 37 -9.13 12.95 -17.11
N GLN A 38 -9.25 13.66 -18.23
CA GLN A 38 -8.49 14.89 -18.47
C GLN A 38 -9.22 16.08 -17.83
N SER A 39 -8.86 16.40 -16.57
CA SER A 39 -9.45 17.51 -15.83
C SER A 39 -8.39 18.26 -15.04
N GLN A 40 -8.32 19.58 -15.22
CA GLN A 40 -7.48 20.48 -14.42
C GLN A 40 -7.90 20.55 -12.94
N LYS A 41 -9.12 20.07 -12.62
CA LYS A 41 -9.61 19.98 -11.24
C LYS A 41 -9.14 18.71 -10.52
N LEU A 42 -8.45 17.81 -11.24
CA LEU A 42 -7.89 16.58 -10.69
C LEU A 42 -6.40 16.79 -10.41
N ILE A 43 -6.04 16.92 -9.14
CA ILE A 43 -4.68 17.16 -8.67
C ILE A 43 -4.07 15.80 -8.29
N TRP A 44 -2.82 15.56 -8.68
CA TRP A 44 -2.10 14.34 -8.38
C TRP A 44 -0.95 14.64 -7.43
N GLU A 45 -0.93 13.98 -6.28
CA GLU A 45 0.08 14.18 -5.24
C GLU A 45 0.80 12.88 -4.91
N LYS A 46 2.12 12.94 -4.81
CA LYS A 46 2.95 11.80 -4.40
C LYS A 46 3.28 11.89 -2.92
N VAL A 47 2.89 10.88 -2.15
CA VAL A 47 3.23 10.75 -0.72
C VAL A 47 4.38 9.77 -0.52
N LYS A 48 5.22 10.03 0.48
CA LYS A 48 6.45 9.24 0.72
C LYS A 48 6.64 8.77 2.16
N TYR A 49 6.23 9.54 3.15
CA TYR A 49 6.52 9.25 4.55
C TYR A 49 5.30 9.47 5.43
N PHE A 50 5.17 8.62 6.44
CA PHE A 50 4.23 8.78 7.54
C PHE A 50 5.00 8.68 8.86
N ASP A 51 4.41 9.23 9.92
CA ASP A 51 4.93 9.14 11.28
C ASP A 51 4.23 7.97 11.98
N ASP A 52 5.01 7.06 12.57
CA ASP A 52 4.52 5.90 13.31
C ASP A 52 3.50 6.27 14.40
N LYS A 53 3.55 7.51 14.92
CA LYS A 53 2.55 7.99 15.87
C LYS A 53 1.12 7.80 15.36
N TYR A 54 0.89 7.92 14.05
CA TYR A 54 -0.45 7.78 13.46
C TYR A 54 -0.94 6.34 13.49
N ILE A 55 -0.05 5.36 13.31
CA ILE A 55 -0.38 3.93 13.44
C ILE A 55 -0.73 3.61 14.90
N LYS A 56 -0.01 4.21 15.84
CA LYS A 56 -0.17 4.01 17.29
C LYS A 56 -1.44 4.64 17.88
N LEU A 57 -2.15 5.49 17.13
CA LEU A 57 -3.46 6.00 17.55
C LEU A 57 -4.51 4.90 17.61
N THR A 58 -4.36 3.85 16.79
CA THR A 58 -5.34 2.75 16.67
C THR A 58 -4.77 1.44 17.20
N HIS A 59 -3.48 1.16 16.96
CA HIS A 59 -2.88 -0.14 17.25
C HIS A 59 -2.00 -0.11 18.51
N SER A 60 -2.04 -1.20 19.29
CA SER A 60 -1.15 -1.36 20.44
C SER A 60 0.32 -1.46 20.02
N GLU A 61 1.22 -0.99 20.88
CA GLU A 61 2.69 -1.11 20.68
C GLU A 61 3.12 -2.57 20.46
N LYS A 62 2.49 -3.52 21.18
CA LYS A 62 2.76 -4.95 21.01
C LYS A 62 2.43 -5.43 19.60
N TYR A 63 1.29 -5.02 19.04
CA TYR A 63 0.91 -5.39 17.69
C TYR A 63 1.80 -4.72 16.65
N PHE A 64 2.09 -3.43 16.79
CA PHE A 64 2.98 -2.71 15.90
C PHE A 64 4.38 -3.37 15.83
N LYS A 65 4.94 -3.75 16.98
CA LYS A 65 6.20 -4.51 17.04
C LYS A 65 6.10 -5.88 16.36
N LYS A 66 4.99 -6.61 16.53
CA LYS A 66 4.77 -7.89 15.85
C LYS A 66 4.82 -7.72 14.33
N ILE A 67 4.14 -6.71 13.79
CA ILE A 67 4.08 -6.45 12.34
C ILE A 67 5.47 -6.14 11.80
N ASN A 68 6.21 -5.22 12.44
CA ASN A 68 7.57 -4.89 12.02
C ASN A 68 8.55 -6.09 12.05
N GLN A 69 8.27 -7.09 12.88
CA GLN A 69 9.06 -8.32 12.97
C GLN A 69 8.59 -9.44 12.03
N SER A 70 7.47 -9.25 11.32
CA SER A 70 6.86 -10.27 10.46
C SER A 70 7.37 -10.22 9.03
N PHE A 71 7.98 -9.10 8.60
CA PHE A 71 8.55 -8.96 7.26
C PHE A 71 9.76 -9.89 7.07
N PRO A 72 9.80 -10.72 6.03
CA PRO A 72 10.89 -11.63 5.78
C PRO A 72 12.11 -10.90 5.21
N ASN A 73 13.32 -11.42 5.43
CA ASN A 73 14.53 -10.89 4.78
C ASN A 73 14.54 -11.17 3.26
N GLU A 74 13.86 -12.24 2.83
CA GLU A 74 13.72 -12.68 1.44
C GLU A 74 12.38 -13.42 1.25
N GLY A 75 11.77 -13.27 0.07
CA GLY A 75 10.55 -13.99 -0.29
C GLY A 75 9.28 -13.45 0.39
N LEU A 76 8.35 -14.36 0.66
CA LEU A 76 7.00 -14.10 1.17
C LEU A 76 6.81 -14.79 2.53
N ALA A 77 6.06 -14.16 3.43
CA ALA A 77 5.62 -14.76 4.68
C ALA A 77 4.13 -14.51 4.93
N PHE A 78 3.45 -15.46 5.55
CA PHE A 78 2.05 -15.32 5.95
C PHE A 78 1.98 -14.62 7.30
N LEU A 79 1.26 -13.50 7.36
CA LEU A 79 0.90 -12.84 8.60
C LEU A 79 -0.27 -13.56 9.28
N ASP A 80 -1.21 -14.06 8.48
CA ASP A 80 -2.34 -14.91 8.84
C ASP A 80 -2.81 -15.76 7.63
N GLY A 81 -4.07 -16.22 7.60
CA GLY A 81 -4.56 -17.18 6.61
C GLY A 81 -4.62 -16.65 5.17
N ASP A 82 -4.80 -15.35 4.99
CA ASP A 82 -4.96 -14.69 3.68
C ASP A 82 -4.15 -13.40 3.53
N THR A 83 -3.38 -12.99 4.56
CA THR A 83 -2.51 -11.82 4.48
C THR A 83 -1.05 -12.23 4.32
N ILE A 84 -0.43 -11.81 3.21
CA ILE A 84 1.00 -12.03 2.92
C ILE A 84 1.77 -10.73 3.17
N VAL A 85 3.00 -10.85 3.68
CA VAL A 85 4.00 -9.79 3.74
C VAL A 85 5.23 -10.21 2.94
N SER A 86 5.81 -9.25 2.22
CA SER A 86 7.00 -9.43 1.36
C SER A 86 8.18 -8.62 1.89
N LYS A 87 9.38 -8.95 1.40
CA LYS A 87 10.61 -8.20 1.66
C LYS A 87 10.49 -6.71 1.28
#